data_AF-A0A6A7LJT8-F1
#
_entry.id   AF-A0A6A7LJT8-F1
#
_cell.length_a   1.000
_cell.length_b   1.000
_cell.length_c   1.000
_cell.angle_alpha   90.00
_cell.angle_beta   90.00
_cell.angle_gamma   90.00
#
_symmetry.space_group_name_H-M   'P 1'
#
loop_
_entity.id
_entity.type
_entity.pdbx_description
1 polymer ?
#
loop_
_entity_poly.entity_id
_entity_poly.type
_entity_poly.pdbx_seq_one_letter_code
_entity_poly.pdbx_strand_id
1 'polypeptide(L)' 'MSNSTGIESTRAELKASGDNVFVSWWEKSDGKDQPMMRISHDGGQTFGEAIMLTANSTSAS' A
#
# COMPACT_ATOMS: atom_id res chain seq x y z
N MET A 1 5.46 12.37 -6.07
CA MET A 1 4.05 12.76 -6.30
C MET A 1 3.33 12.63 -4.97
N SER A 2 2.89 13.74 -4.38
CA SER A 2 2.10 13.79 -3.14
C SER A 2 0.77 14.45 -3.49
N ASN A 3 -0.35 13.79 -3.25
CA ASN A 3 -1.68 14.38 -3.44
C ASN A 3 -2.48 14.22 -2.16
N SER A 4 -2.21 15.07 -1.17
CA SER A 4 -3.12 15.55 -0.12
C SER A 4 -2.34 16.28 0.97
N THR A 5 -2.73 17.52 1.24
CA THR A 5 -2.18 18.34 2.34
C THR A 5 -2.51 17.68 3.68
N GLY A 6 -1.55 16.96 4.26
CA GLY A 6 -1.65 16.37 5.61
C GLY A 6 -1.15 14.93 5.73
N ILE A 7 -1.02 14.18 4.63
CA ILE A 7 -0.51 12.81 4.66
C ILE A 7 0.94 12.82 4.15
N GLU A 8 1.90 12.67 5.06
CA GLU A 8 3.27 12.36 4.66
C GLU A 8 3.35 10.87 4.31
N SER A 9 3.34 10.54 3.01
CA SER A 9 3.67 9.19 2.55
C SER A 9 5.17 8.97 2.70
N THR A 10 5.58 8.10 3.63
CA THR A 10 6.98 7.76 3.86
C THR A 10 7.22 6.27 3.66
N ARG A 11 8.47 5.89 3.38
CA ARG A 11 8.91 4.47 3.28
C ARG A 11 8.12 3.65 2.25
N ALA A 12 8.00 4.19 1.03
CA ALA A 12 7.44 3.43 -0.07
C ALA A 12 8.41 2.29 -0.47
N GLU A 13 7.89 1.08 -0.62
CA GLU A 13 8.63 -0.07 -1.15
C GLU A 13 7.94 -0.60 -2.40
N LEU A 14 8.74 -1.00 -3.39
CA LEU A 14 8.26 -1.77 -4.53
C LEU A 14 8.94 -3.13 -4.63
N LYS A 15 8.16 -4.15 -5.00
CA LYS A 15 8.62 -5.48 -5.39
C LYS A 15 7.83 -5.96 -6.60
N ALA A 16 8.48 -6.70 -7.49
CA ALA A 16 7.84 -7.30 -8.65
C ALA A 16 8.23 -8.77 -8.75
N SER A 17 7.27 -9.62 -9.14
CA SER A 17 7.48 -11.05 -9.38
C SER A 17 6.51 -11.55 -10.43
N GLY A 18 7.02 -11.92 -11.61
CA GLY A 18 6.19 -12.18 -12.79
C GLY A 18 5.41 -10.91 -13.17
N ASP A 19 4.12 -11.07 -13.46
CA ASP A 19 3.22 -9.95 -13.77
C ASP A 19 2.70 -9.22 -12.52
N ASN A 20 3.08 -9.67 -11.32
CA ASN A 20 2.63 -9.07 -10.08
C ASN A 20 3.57 -7.93 -9.66
N VAL A 21 3.02 -6.75 -9.42
CA VAL A 21 3.74 -5.60 -8.84
C VAL A 21 3.08 -5.20 -7.52
N PHE A 22 3.89 -5.12 -6.48
CA PHE A 22 3.49 -4.79 -5.12
C PHE A 22 4.06 -3.43 -4.76
N VAL A 23 3.20 -2.51 -4.33
CA VAL A 23 3.60 -1.19 -3.82
C VAL A 23 3.06 -1.06 -2.41
N SER A 24 3.94 -0.88 -1.43
CA SER A 24 3.56 -0.58 -0.04
C SER A 24 4.06 0.80 0.36
N TRP A 25 3.35 1.48 1.25
CA TRP A 25 3.73 2.77 1.81
C TRP A 25 3.15 2.94 3.21
N TRP A 26 3.66 3.91 3.95
CA TRP A 26 3.08 4.31 5.22
C TRP A 26 2.37 5.64 5.07
N GLU A 27 1.12 5.71 5.52
CA GLU A 27 0.38 6.96 5.65
C GLU A 27 0.35 7.40 7.10
N LYS A 28 0.70 8.65 7.36
CA LYS A 28 0.52 9.27 8.68
C LYS A 28 -0.85 9.91 8.76
N SER A 29 -1.69 9.42 9.67
CA SER A 29 -2.96 10.05 10.03
C SER A 29 -3.09 10.09 11.55
N ASP A 30 -3.41 11.26 12.10
CA ASP A 30 -3.54 11.49 13.56
C ASP A 30 -2.37 10.96 14.41
N GLY A 31 -1.14 11.12 13.90
CA GLY A 31 0.08 10.67 14.59
C GLY A 31 0.29 9.15 14.59
N LYS A 32 -0.51 8.39 13.84
CA LYS A 32 -0.35 6.94 13.65
C LYS A 32 0.09 6.63 12.23
N ASP A 33 1.11 5.79 12.12
CA ASP A 33 1.53 5.22 10.84
C ASP A 33 0.58 4.07 10.46
N GLN A 34 -0.11 4.20 9.34
CA GLN A 34 -0.96 3.18 8.73
C GLN A 34 -0.22 2.55 7.56
N PRO A 35 0.14 1.25 7.62
CA PRO A 35 0.76 0.58 6.50
C PRO A 35 -0.30 0.27 5.44
N MET A 36 -0.04 0.71 4.21
CA MET A 36 -0.92 0.60 3.06
C MET A 36 -0.22 -0.17 1.93
N MET A 37 -1.02 -0.80 1.07
CA MET A 37 -0.50 -1.56 -0.06
C MET A 37 -1.47 -1.55 -1.25
N ARG A 38 -0.95 -1.60 -2.47
CA ARG A 38 -1.69 -1.93 -3.70
C ARG A 38 -0.96 -3.00 -4.49
N ILE A 39 -1.73 -3.78 -5.23
CA ILE A 39 -1.25 -4.87 -6.06
C ILE A 39 -1.71 -4.64 -7.48
N SER A 40 -0.80 -4.82 -8.42
CA SER A 40 -1.06 -4.98 -9.84
C SER A 40 -0.81 -6.44 -10.22
N HIS A 41 -1.63 -6.96 -11.11
CA HIS A 41 -1.51 -8.32 -11.68
C HIS A 41 -1.23 -8.29 -13.19
N ASP A 42 -0.95 -7.11 -13.75
CA ASP A 42 -0.80 -6.86 -15.19
C ASP A 42 0.51 -6.12 -15.54
N GLY A 43 1.56 -6.38 -14.76
CA GLY A 43 2.89 -5.79 -14.96
C GLY A 43 3.00 -4.32 -14.55
N GLY A 44 2.09 -3.84 -13.68
CA GLY A 44 2.05 -2.46 -13.21
C GLY A 44 1.23 -1.51 -14.10
N GLN A 45 0.42 -2.04 -15.03
CA GLN A 45 -0.43 -1.21 -15.90
C GLN A 45 -1.66 -0.68 -15.14
N THR A 46 -2.27 -1.52 -14.30
CA THR A 46 -3.37 -1.14 -13.40
C THR A 46 -3.12 -1.63 -11.98
N PHE A 47 -3.61 -0.87 -11.00
CA PHE A 47 -3.53 -1.22 -9.59
C PHE A 47 -4.94 -1.35 -9.01
N GLY A 48 -5.16 -2.41 -8.23
CA GLY A 48 -6.39 -2.60 -7.49
C GLY A 48 -6.57 -1.59 -6.35
N GLU A 49 -7.57 -1.86 -5.51
CA GLU A 49 -7.87 -1.03 -4.34
C GLU A 49 -6.72 -1.05 -3.31
N ALA A 50 -6.65 0.02 -2.51
CA ALA A 50 -5.68 0.10 -1.43
C ALA A 50 -6.10 -0.81 -0.27
N ILE A 51 -5.16 -1.64 0.19
CA ILE A 51 -5.28 -2.57 1.30
C ILE A 51 -4.55 -1.97 2.49
N MET A 52 -5.23 -1.83 3.62
CA MET A 52 -4.60 -1.47 4.89
C MET A 52 -4.09 -2.73 5.59
N LEU A 53 -2.77 -2.80 5.83
CA LEU A 53 -2.11 -3.95 6.45
C LEU A 53 -2.26 -3.87 7.99
N THR A 54 -3.47 -4.07 8.52
CA THR A 54 -3.66 -4.11 9.98
C THR A 54 -3.12 -5.41 10.56
N ALA A 55 -2.48 -5.34 11.73
CA ALA A 55 -2.08 -6.52 12.51
C ALA A 55 -3.27 -7.19 13.24
N ASN A 56 -4.48 -7.10 12.69
CA ASN A 56 -5.59 -7.90 13.18
C ASN A 56 -5.55 -9.24 12.44
N SER A 57 -5.23 -10.30 13.18
CA SER A 57 -5.29 -11.68 12.70
C SER A 57 -6.72 -12.08 12.37
N THR A 58 -7.30 -11.56 11.29
CA THR A 58 -8.45 -12.19 10.67
C THR A 58 -7.91 -13.23 9.70
N SER A 59 -7.75 -14.45 10.20
CA SER A 59 -7.80 -15.64 9.36
C SER A 59 -9.09 -15.55 8.55
N ALA A 60 -8.98 -15.25 7.25
CA ALA A 60 -10.08 -15.46 6.34
C ALA A 60 -10.28 -16.98 6.24
N SER A 61 -11.31 -17.48 6.92
CA SER A 61 -11.81 -18.85 6.81
C SER A 61 -12.60 -19.05 5.53
#